data_AF-A0A089IK68-F1
#
_entry.id   AF-A0A089IK68-F1
#
_cell.length_a   1.000
_cell.length_b   1.000
_cell.length_c   1.000
_cell.angle_alpha   90.00
_cell.angle_beta   90.00
_cell.angle_gamma   90.00
#
_symmetry.space_group_name_H-M   'P 1'
#
loop_
_entity.id
_entity.type
_entity.pdbx_description
1 polymer ?
#
loop_
_entity_poly.entity_id
_entity_poly.type
_entity_poly.pdbx_seq_one_letter_code
_entity_poly.pdbx_strand_id
1 'polypeptide(L)'
;MSTIKTRYTLTQSQKMMIFVLSMSLYGLSNMFTELVPGIKLGPIELSIEYFAFIPLTLCMLFHPLYAAIGAAVGEVIFGELMLGQFGGLGELEKFITFSLAMYTAGRMVSDPKNRRQVGVAAITGVAIHQFFSSVVDIVKVWVGVEELEAVKGLAESIVVIEGVGFLNDVLFSGILFALIPTMYLVPRLYGKIEPLLGMKPRERNMKYATGAWLSPKLVIFGTIMVMVALGSELLSESGWNFGDFEFAWAESNEESLIWLSMLVAAIVAATAIISLIRRSARKRQEAGQVDA
;
A
#
# COMPACT_ATOMS: atom_id res chain seq x y z
N MET A 1 -29.78 4.36 -33.85
CA MET A 1 -29.01 5.46 -33.22
C MET A 1 -28.34 4.89 -31.98
N SER A 2 -27.10 4.42 -32.10
CA SER A 2 -26.38 3.76 -31.00
C SER A 2 -25.96 4.82 -29.97
N THR A 3 -26.59 4.79 -28.79
CA THR A 3 -26.12 5.55 -27.64
C THR A 3 -24.77 4.99 -27.21
N ILE A 4 -23.68 5.51 -27.78
CA ILE A 4 -22.32 5.27 -27.29
C ILE A 4 -22.31 5.86 -25.87
N LYS A 5 -22.48 5.01 -24.85
CA LYS A 5 -22.33 5.38 -23.45
C LYS A 5 -20.91 5.89 -23.27
N THR A 6 -20.75 7.21 -23.17
CA THR A 6 -19.48 7.88 -22.93
C THR A 6 -18.86 7.30 -21.66
N ARG A 7 -17.71 6.63 -21.80
CA ARG A 7 -16.90 6.23 -20.65
C ARG A 7 -16.45 7.50 -19.95
N TYR A 8 -16.55 7.54 -18.63
CA TYR A 8 -16.02 8.66 -17.88
C TYR A 8 -14.49 8.61 -17.94
N THR A 9 -13.89 9.58 -18.63
CA THR A 9 -12.44 9.66 -18.83
C THR A 9 -11.86 10.77 -17.95
N LEU A 10 -10.92 10.40 -17.08
CA LEU A 10 -10.14 11.35 -16.28
C LEU A 10 -9.00 11.96 -17.11
N THR A 11 -8.65 13.21 -16.84
CA THR A 11 -7.45 13.84 -17.40
C THR A 11 -6.19 13.17 -16.85
N GLN A 12 -5.05 13.34 -17.54
CA GLN A 12 -3.79 12.76 -17.08
C GLN A 12 -3.41 13.30 -15.69
N SER A 13 -3.57 14.61 -15.46
CA SER A 13 -3.28 15.23 -14.16
C SER A 13 -4.16 14.70 -13.04
N GLN A 14 -5.45 14.44 -13.30
CA GLN A 14 -6.35 13.85 -12.31
C GLN A 14 -5.93 12.41 -11.94
N LYS A 15 -5.48 11.62 -12.92
CA LYS A 15 -4.96 10.26 -12.66
C LYS A 15 -3.71 10.30 -11.79
N MET A 16 -2.77 11.20 -12.09
CA MET A 16 -1.58 11.41 -11.27
C MET A 16 -1.93 11.87 -9.87
N MET A 17 -2.91 12.76 -9.72
CA MET A 17 -3.34 13.27 -8.43
C MET A 17 -3.94 12.17 -7.55
N ILE A 18 -4.80 11.30 -8.11
CA ILE A 18 -5.33 10.13 -7.38
C ILE A 18 -4.18 9.21 -6.96
N PHE A 19 -3.25 8.93 -7.88
CA PHE A 19 -2.12 8.06 -7.62
C PHE A 19 -1.24 8.59 -6.48
N VAL A 20 -0.81 9.86 -6.56
CA VAL A 20 0.05 10.50 -5.55
C VAL A 20 -0.66 10.62 -4.20
N LEU A 21 -1.96 10.97 -4.21
CA LEU A 21 -2.75 11.04 -2.98
C LEU A 21 -2.84 9.68 -2.30
N SER A 22 -3.09 8.61 -3.08
CA SER A 22 -3.17 7.26 -2.55
C SER A 22 -1.84 6.74 -2.03
N MET A 23 -0.77 6.97 -2.79
CA MET A 23 0.60 6.64 -2.42
C MET A 23 1.01 7.30 -1.11
N SER A 24 0.81 8.61 -0.99
CA SER A 24 1.22 9.35 0.21
C SER A 24 0.37 9.01 1.43
N LEU A 25 -0.95 8.94 1.32
CA LEU A 25 -1.81 8.65 2.47
C LEU A 25 -1.62 7.24 2.99
N TYR A 26 -1.57 6.23 2.12
CA TYR A 26 -1.39 4.85 2.57
C TYR A 26 0.04 4.60 3.04
N GLY A 27 1.04 5.08 2.30
CA GLY A 27 2.44 4.94 2.70
C GLY A 27 2.74 5.55 4.07
N LEU A 28 2.28 6.78 4.32
CA LEU A 28 2.40 7.40 5.65
C LEU A 28 1.66 6.61 6.72
N SER A 29 0.47 6.09 6.41
CA SER A 29 -0.28 5.30 7.37
C SER A 29 0.42 4.00 7.75
N ASN A 30 1.16 3.39 6.82
CA ASN A 30 1.92 2.18 7.08
C ASN A 30 3.09 2.44 8.03
N MET A 31 3.79 3.56 7.84
CA MET A 31 4.82 3.99 8.80
C MET A 31 4.27 4.18 10.21
N PHE A 32 3.00 4.59 10.35
CA PHE A 32 2.37 4.70 11.66
C PHE A 32 1.95 3.35 12.24
N THR A 33 1.43 2.41 11.44
CA THR A 33 1.03 1.09 11.94
C THR A 33 2.20 0.27 12.44
N GLU A 34 3.35 0.37 11.78
CA GLU A 34 4.61 -0.29 12.19
C GLU A 34 5.11 0.18 13.56
N LEU A 35 4.75 1.40 13.97
CA LEU A 35 5.09 1.93 15.29
C LEU A 35 4.12 1.47 16.39
N VAL A 36 2.98 0.87 16.04
CA VAL A 36 1.96 0.43 17.01
C VAL A 36 2.29 -0.98 17.47
N PRO A 37 2.55 -1.21 18.77
CA PRO A 37 2.89 -2.54 19.26
C PRO A 37 1.68 -3.48 19.21
N GLY A 38 1.90 -4.73 18.77
CA GLY A 38 0.89 -5.80 18.83
C GLY A 38 0.58 -6.20 20.27
N ILE A 39 -0.70 -6.47 20.56
CA ILE A 39 -1.14 -6.91 21.89
C ILE A 39 -1.24 -8.44 21.85
N LYS A 40 -0.37 -9.13 22.60
CA LYS A 40 -0.43 -10.59 22.73
C LYS A 40 -1.51 -10.97 23.75
N LEU A 41 -2.57 -11.64 23.30
CA LEU A 41 -3.66 -12.14 24.13
C LEU A 41 -3.68 -13.68 24.07
N GLY A 42 -2.76 -14.31 24.80
CA GLY A 42 -2.64 -15.78 24.85
C GLY A 42 -2.07 -16.35 23.54
N PRO A 43 -2.66 -17.42 22.94
CA PRO A 43 -2.19 -18.01 21.68
C PRO A 43 -2.55 -17.19 20.44
N ILE A 44 -3.23 -16.04 20.60
CA ILE A 44 -3.65 -15.15 19.52
C ILE A 44 -2.90 -13.84 19.68
N GLU A 45 -2.10 -13.48 18.68
CA GLU A 45 -1.49 -12.15 18.60
C GLU A 45 -2.48 -11.22 17.89
N LEU A 46 -2.93 -10.17 18.60
CA LEU A 46 -3.73 -9.10 18.00
C LEU A 46 -2.76 -8.01 17.53
N SER A 47 -2.21 -8.21 16.34
CA SER A 47 -1.46 -7.20 15.60
C SER A 47 -2.38 -6.45 14.64
N ILE A 48 -2.03 -5.20 14.36
CA ILE A 48 -2.67 -4.43 13.31
C ILE A 48 -1.83 -4.67 12.06
N GLU A 49 -2.32 -5.51 11.16
CA GLU A 49 -1.59 -5.84 9.93
C GLU A 49 -1.37 -4.59 9.07
N TYR A 50 -2.44 -3.85 8.74
CA TYR A 50 -2.38 -2.56 8.06
C TYR A 50 -3.70 -1.82 8.17
N PHE A 51 -3.67 -0.50 7.93
CA PHE A 51 -4.87 0.34 7.89
C PHE A 51 -5.59 0.26 6.54
N ALA A 52 -6.18 -0.91 6.25
CA ALA A 52 -6.91 -1.23 5.03
C ALA A 52 -8.00 -0.19 4.67
N PHE A 53 -8.59 0.49 5.66
CA PHE A 53 -9.66 1.44 5.41
C PHE A 53 -9.26 2.63 4.52
N ILE A 54 -7.99 3.05 4.54
CA ILE A 54 -7.47 4.19 3.76
C ILE A 54 -7.49 3.87 2.25
N PRO A 55 -6.77 2.84 1.78
CA PRO A 55 -6.75 2.47 0.36
C PRO A 55 -8.13 2.04 -0.13
N LEU A 56 -8.91 1.32 0.69
CA LEU A 56 -10.31 0.98 0.37
C LEU A 56 -11.16 2.22 0.14
N THR A 57 -11.08 3.21 1.03
CA THR A 57 -11.84 4.46 0.90
C THR A 57 -11.49 5.19 -0.40
N LEU A 58 -10.20 5.29 -0.72
CA LEU A 58 -9.75 5.94 -1.95
C LEU A 58 -10.17 5.16 -3.20
N CYS A 59 -10.10 3.83 -3.18
CA CYS A 59 -10.55 2.98 -4.29
C CYS A 59 -12.08 3.04 -4.51
N MET A 60 -12.85 3.28 -3.46
CA MET A 60 -14.30 3.41 -3.52
C MET A 60 -14.75 4.81 -3.99
N LEU A 61 -14.00 5.86 -3.67
CA LEU A 61 -14.34 7.24 -4.03
C LEU A 61 -13.75 7.68 -5.37
N PHE A 62 -12.51 7.26 -5.67
CA PHE A 62 -11.80 7.62 -6.90
C PHE A 62 -11.78 6.47 -7.91
N HIS A 63 -10.98 6.63 -8.95
CA HIS A 63 -10.77 5.58 -9.95
C HIS A 63 -9.99 4.41 -9.32
N PRO A 64 -10.59 3.20 -9.21
CA PRO A 64 -10.03 2.10 -8.43
C PRO A 64 -8.61 1.70 -8.82
N LEU A 65 -8.29 1.70 -10.12
CA LEU A 65 -6.97 1.29 -10.61
C LEU A 65 -5.83 2.19 -10.11
N TYR A 66 -5.98 3.51 -10.24
CA TYR A 66 -4.93 4.46 -9.87
C TYR A 66 -4.79 4.58 -8.35
N ALA A 67 -5.91 4.43 -7.62
CA ALA A 67 -5.89 4.40 -6.17
C ALA A 67 -5.21 3.12 -5.64
N ALA A 68 -5.55 1.94 -6.18
CA ALA A 68 -4.97 0.67 -5.74
C ALA A 68 -3.46 0.60 -6.02
N ILE A 69 -3.05 0.91 -7.26
CA ILE A 69 -1.62 0.91 -7.61
C ILE A 69 -0.88 2.00 -6.83
N GLY A 70 -1.49 3.18 -6.64
CA GLY A 70 -0.91 4.25 -5.83
C GLY A 70 -0.66 3.80 -4.39
N ALA A 71 -1.64 3.15 -3.77
CA ALA A 71 -1.49 2.62 -2.42
C ALA A 71 -0.37 1.58 -2.36
N ALA A 72 -0.37 0.57 -3.23
CA ALA A 72 0.69 -0.45 -3.26
C ALA A 72 2.10 0.14 -3.45
N VAL A 73 2.24 1.17 -4.31
CA VAL A 73 3.53 1.91 -4.43
C VAL A 73 3.87 2.64 -3.13
N GLY A 74 2.89 3.22 -2.46
CA GLY A 74 3.08 3.89 -1.18
C GLY A 74 3.58 2.95 -0.09
N GLU A 75 3.03 1.75 -0.03
CA GLU A 75 3.47 0.68 0.88
C GLU A 75 4.91 0.27 0.61
N VAL A 76 5.26 -0.04 -0.63
CA VAL A 76 6.63 -0.40 -1.00
C VAL A 76 7.64 0.70 -0.67
N ILE A 77 7.29 1.97 -0.91
CA ILE A 77 8.23 3.09 -0.69
C ILE A 77 8.34 3.45 0.80
N PHE A 78 7.21 3.64 1.48
CA PHE A 78 7.19 4.18 2.84
C PHE A 78 7.14 3.08 3.92
N GLY A 79 6.49 1.97 3.63
CA GLY A 79 6.41 0.80 4.51
C GLY A 79 7.66 -0.05 4.46
N GLU A 80 8.21 -0.30 3.27
CA GLU A 80 9.31 -1.25 3.13
C GLU A 80 10.66 -0.56 2.99
N LEU A 81 10.83 0.26 1.94
CA LEU A 81 12.10 0.88 1.59
C LEU A 81 12.58 1.89 2.64
N MET A 82 11.68 2.74 3.16
CA MET A 82 12.05 3.73 4.17
C MET A 82 12.34 3.13 5.56
N LEU A 83 11.74 1.99 5.90
CA LEU A 83 12.02 1.27 7.14
C LEU A 83 13.24 0.35 7.04
N GLY A 84 13.82 0.21 5.84
CA GLY A 84 15.02 -0.58 5.61
C GLY A 84 14.78 -2.09 5.58
N GLN A 85 13.53 -2.51 5.43
CA GLN A 85 13.10 -3.92 5.43
C GLN A 85 12.72 -4.42 4.03
N PHE A 86 13.12 -3.69 2.98
CA PHE A 86 12.74 -4.01 1.61
C PHE A 86 13.31 -5.36 1.14
N GLY A 87 12.44 -6.35 1.00
CA GLY A 87 12.76 -7.73 0.60
C GLY A 87 12.96 -7.97 -0.90
N GLY A 88 13.19 -6.93 -1.71
CA GLY A 88 13.50 -7.11 -3.14
C GLY A 88 12.35 -7.64 -3.98
N LEU A 89 12.48 -8.86 -4.51
CA LEU A 89 11.48 -9.49 -5.38
C LEU A 89 10.27 -10.01 -4.60
N GLY A 90 10.41 -10.33 -3.31
CA GLY A 90 9.28 -10.75 -2.48
C GLY A 90 8.24 -9.64 -2.30
N GLU A 91 8.69 -8.38 -2.26
CA GLU A 91 7.79 -7.21 -2.21
C GLU A 91 6.88 -7.09 -3.45
N LEU A 92 7.25 -7.72 -4.57
CA LEU A 92 6.41 -7.75 -5.76
C LEU A 92 5.13 -8.58 -5.52
N GLU A 93 5.19 -9.59 -4.67
CA GLU A 93 4.04 -10.41 -4.32
C GLU A 93 2.99 -9.56 -3.61
N LYS A 94 3.37 -8.95 -2.47
CA LYS A 94 2.54 -8.01 -1.70
C LYS A 94 1.98 -6.91 -2.61
N PHE A 95 2.83 -6.30 -3.44
CA PHE A 95 2.41 -5.24 -4.37
C PHE A 95 1.26 -5.70 -5.30
N ILE A 96 1.37 -6.90 -5.87
CA ILE A 96 0.41 -7.43 -6.84
C ILE A 96 -0.88 -7.87 -6.16
N THR A 97 -0.78 -8.68 -5.11
CA THR A 97 -1.94 -9.26 -4.39
C THR A 97 -2.76 -8.13 -3.76
N PHE A 98 -2.10 -7.16 -3.12
CA PHE A 98 -2.72 -5.97 -2.55
C PHE A 98 -3.39 -5.09 -3.61
N SER A 99 -2.68 -4.76 -4.70
CA SER A 99 -3.24 -3.96 -5.79
C SER A 99 -4.50 -4.60 -6.39
N LEU A 100 -4.48 -5.93 -6.59
CA LEU A 100 -5.60 -6.67 -7.14
C LEU A 100 -6.81 -6.68 -6.19
N ALA A 101 -6.56 -6.92 -4.90
CA ALA A 101 -7.59 -6.92 -3.87
C ALA A 101 -8.26 -5.55 -3.71
N MET A 102 -7.48 -4.47 -3.62
CA MET A 102 -8.02 -3.11 -3.48
C MET A 102 -8.76 -2.66 -4.76
N TYR A 103 -8.23 -3.01 -5.93
CA TYR A 103 -8.89 -2.73 -7.21
C TYR A 103 -10.24 -3.44 -7.34
N THR A 104 -10.30 -4.72 -6.96
CA THR A 104 -11.55 -5.51 -7.01
C THR A 104 -12.59 -4.95 -6.03
N ALA A 105 -12.21 -4.67 -4.79
CA ALA A 105 -13.08 -4.03 -3.80
C ALA A 105 -13.61 -2.66 -4.27
N GLY A 106 -12.75 -1.81 -4.83
CA GLY A 106 -13.13 -0.51 -5.39
C GLY A 106 -14.10 -0.62 -6.56
N ARG A 107 -14.06 -1.72 -7.34
CA ARG A 107 -15.03 -1.97 -8.42
C ARG A 107 -16.36 -2.54 -7.93
N MET A 108 -16.40 -3.18 -6.77
CA MET A 108 -17.65 -3.69 -6.17
C MET A 108 -18.58 -2.55 -5.70
N VAL A 109 -18.04 -1.39 -5.34
CA VAL A 109 -18.82 -0.22 -4.92
C VAL A 109 -19.24 0.62 -6.11
N SER A 110 -20.53 0.62 -6.41
CA SER A 110 -21.12 1.50 -7.42
C SER A 110 -21.69 2.77 -6.81
N ASP A 111 -22.25 2.68 -5.61
CA ASP A 111 -22.80 3.81 -4.87
C ASP A 111 -22.08 3.96 -3.53
N PRO A 112 -21.17 4.95 -3.40
CA PRO A 112 -20.45 5.21 -2.15
C PRO A 112 -21.36 5.60 -0.97
N LYS A 113 -22.60 6.01 -1.20
CA LYS A 113 -23.56 6.30 -0.11
C LYS A 113 -24.21 5.05 0.45
N ASN A 114 -24.20 3.93 -0.28
CA ASN A 114 -24.79 2.68 0.16
C ASN A 114 -23.86 1.94 1.13
N ARG A 115 -24.08 2.14 2.44
CA ARG A 115 -23.26 1.52 3.51
C ARG A 115 -23.16 0.00 3.43
N ARG A 116 -24.21 -0.69 2.97
CA ARG A 116 -24.18 -2.17 2.83
C ARG A 116 -23.22 -2.59 1.73
N GLN A 117 -23.26 -1.89 0.59
CA GLN A 117 -22.35 -2.18 -0.53
C GLN A 117 -20.90 -1.87 -0.15
N VAL A 118 -20.67 -0.76 0.55
CA VAL A 118 -19.35 -0.37 1.08
C VAL A 118 -18.82 -1.42 2.06
N GLY A 119 -19.64 -1.86 3.02
CA GLY A 119 -19.23 -2.86 4.00
C GLY A 119 -18.90 -4.22 3.39
N VAL A 120 -19.74 -4.71 2.46
CA VAL A 120 -19.48 -5.97 1.75
C VAL A 120 -18.19 -5.87 0.93
N ALA A 121 -17.98 -4.76 0.22
CA ALA A 121 -16.78 -4.56 -0.57
C ALA A 121 -15.52 -4.44 0.30
N ALA A 122 -15.59 -3.81 1.48
CA ALA A 122 -14.47 -3.70 2.39
C ALA A 122 -13.98 -5.08 2.88
N ILE A 123 -14.90 -5.91 3.39
CA ILE A 123 -14.56 -7.27 3.85
C ILE A 123 -14.11 -8.14 2.69
N THR A 124 -14.77 -8.04 1.53
CA THR A 124 -14.37 -8.83 0.36
C THR A 124 -12.98 -8.43 -0.12
N GLY A 125 -12.62 -7.14 -0.07
CA GLY A 125 -11.27 -6.68 -0.39
C GLY A 125 -10.21 -7.29 0.52
N VAL A 126 -10.39 -7.20 1.83
CA VAL A 126 -9.47 -7.80 2.81
C VAL A 126 -9.41 -9.32 2.66
N ALA A 127 -10.54 -9.99 2.50
CA ALA A 127 -10.59 -11.43 2.32
C ALA A 127 -9.89 -11.89 1.03
N ILE A 128 -10.00 -11.14 -0.07
CA ILE A 128 -9.26 -11.44 -1.31
C ILE A 128 -7.75 -11.27 -1.10
N HIS A 129 -7.33 -10.19 -0.42
CA HIS A 129 -5.93 -9.94 -0.14
C HIS A 129 -5.34 -11.08 0.71
N GLN A 130 -5.95 -11.34 1.87
CA GLN A 130 -5.48 -12.36 2.81
C GLN A 130 -5.51 -13.75 2.22
N PHE A 131 -6.53 -14.05 1.40
CA PHE A 131 -6.60 -15.35 0.74
C PHE A 131 -5.43 -15.58 -0.20
N PHE A 132 -5.05 -14.57 -0.99
CA PHE A 132 -3.91 -14.72 -1.89
C PHE A 132 -2.58 -14.78 -1.13
N SER A 133 -2.41 -13.95 -0.09
CA SER A 133 -1.24 -14.00 0.80
C SER A 133 -1.08 -15.41 1.39
N SER A 134 -2.10 -15.92 2.09
CA SER A 134 -2.04 -17.25 2.72
C SER A 134 -1.84 -18.38 1.72
N VAL A 135 -2.35 -18.26 0.49
CA VAL A 135 -2.07 -19.25 -0.57
C VAL A 135 -0.60 -19.22 -0.97
N VAL A 136 0.00 -18.04 -1.10
CA VAL A 136 1.43 -17.91 -1.39
C VAL A 136 2.26 -18.50 -0.25
N ASP A 137 1.91 -18.20 1.00
CA ASP A 137 2.58 -18.73 2.20
C ASP A 137 2.53 -20.26 2.29
N ILE A 138 1.35 -20.86 2.06
CA ILE A 138 1.22 -22.33 1.99
C ILE A 138 2.09 -22.91 0.86
N VAL A 139 2.11 -22.27 -0.31
CA VAL A 139 2.88 -22.76 -1.46
C VAL A 139 4.38 -22.65 -1.21
N LYS A 140 4.87 -21.58 -0.56
CA LYS A 140 6.29 -21.43 -0.18
C LYS A 140 6.79 -22.63 0.63
N VAL A 141 6.04 -23.02 1.65
CA VAL A 141 6.37 -24.18 2.49
C VAL A 141 6.27 -25.49 1.71
N TRP A 142 5.26 -25.65 0.84
CA TRP A 142 5.11 -26.88 0.04
C TRP A 142 6.18 -27.08 -1.02
N VAL A 143 6.70 -25.99 -1.59
CA VAL A 143 7.82 -26.03 -2.55
C VAL A 143 9.16 -26.23 -1.81
N GLY A 144 9.19 -26.07 -0.49
CA GLY A 144 10.38 -26.28 0.36
C GLY A 144 11.36 -25.12 0.30
N VAL A 145 10.83 -23.91 0.06
CA VAL A 145 11.61 -22.68 -0.05
C VAL A 145 11.76 -21.99 1.30
N GLU A 146 10.81 -22.23 2.22
CA GLU A 146 10.83 -21.73 3.60
C GLU A 146 10.89 -22.90 4.60
N GLU A 147 11.72 -22.79 5.64
CA GLU A 147 11.88 -23.81 6.68
C GLU A 147 10.98 -23.50 7.89
N LEU A 148 9.98 -24.35 8.16
CA LEU A 148 9.18 -24.23 9.38
C LEU A 148 10.00 -24.66 10.61
N GLU A 149 10.17 -23.75 11.57
CA GLU A 149 10.86 -24.02 12.85
C GLU A 149 10.16 -25.06 13.76
N ALA A 150 8.97 -25.57 13.39
CA ALA A 150 8.14 -26.42 14.26
C ALA A 150 7.75 -27.78 13.66
N VAL A 151 8.55 -28.81 13.95
CA VAL A 151 8.19 -30.24 14.20
C VAL A 151 7.52 -31.06 13.07
N LYS A 152 7.82 -32.38 13.05
CA LYS A 152 7.33 -33.42 12.12
C LYS A 152 5.79 -33.43 11.94
N GLY A 153 5.32 -32.84 10.84
CA GLY A 153 3.92 -32.84 10.35
C GLY A 153 3.73 -31.95 9.10
N LEU A 154 4.82 -31.75 8.36
CA LEU A 154 5.27 -30.52 7.71
C LEU A 154 4.29 -29.77 6.79
N ALA A 155 3.42 -30.47 6.05
CA ALA A 155 2.58 -29.84 5.01
C ALA A 155 1.11 -29.65 5.43
N GLU A 156 0.62 -30.41 6.41
CA GLU A 156 -0.77 -30.37 6.84
C GLU A 156 -0.98 -29.34 7.96
N SER A 157 0.03 -29.14 8.80
CA SER A 157 0.02 -28.12 9.86
C SER A 157 0.05 -26.69 9.32
N ILE A 158 0.77 -26.41 8.22
CA ILE A 158 0.85 -25.06 7.65
C ILE A 158 -0.51 -24.57 7.17
N VAL A 159 -1.30 -25.44 6.53
CA VAL A 159 -2.66 -25.08 6.08
C VAL A 159 -3.55 -24.70 7.25
N VAL A 160 -3.39 -25.36 8.40
CA VAL A 160 -4.15 -25.04 9.62
C VAL A 160 -3.65 -23.74 10.24
N ILE A 161 -2.34 -23.53 10.30
CA ILE A 161 -1.73 -22.32 10.87
C ILE A 161 -2.14 -21.10 10.03
N GLU A 162 -1.86 -21.12 8.73
CA GLU A 162 -2.22 -20.04 7.80
C GLU A 162 -3.73 -19.87 7.68
N GLY A 163 -4.50 -20.96 7.69
CA GLY A 163 -5.96 -20.89 7.65
C GLY A 163 -6.56 -20.23 8.89
N VAL A 164 -5.98 -20.45 10.07
CA VAL A 164 -6.38 -19.77 11.31
C VAL A 164 -5.92 -18.32 11.32
N GLY A 165 -4.70 -18.04 10.83
CA GLY A 165 -4.18 -16.68 10.63
C GLY A 165 -5.10 -15.86 9.72
N PHE A 166 -5.35 -16.36 8.51
CA PHE A 166 -6.30 -15.80 7.55
C PHE A 166 -7.65 -15.43 8.18
N LEU A 167 -8.23 -16.36 8.95
CA LEU A 167 -9.54 -16.14 9.56
C LEU A 167 -9.46 -15.07 10.66
N ASN A 168 -8.40 -15.09 11.46
CA ASN A 168 -8.14 -14.07 12.48
C ASN A 168 -8.01 -12.69 11.85
N ASP A 169 -7.21 -12.54 10.79
CA ASP A 169 -6.96 -11.26 10.14
C ASP A 169 -8.22 -10.71 9.49
N VAL A 170 -8.98 -11.54 8.79
CA VAL A 170 -10.25 -11.13 8.17
C VAL A 170 -11.31 -10.74 9.23
N LEU A 171 -11.38 -11.46 10.36
CA LEU A 171 -12.38 -11.21 11.40
C LEU A 171 -11.99 -10.07 12.34
N PHE A 172 -10.74 -9.95 12.75
CA PHE A 172 -10.28 -8.91 13.67
C PHE A 172 -9.85 -7.66 12.92
N SER A 173 -8.79 -7.76 12.11
CA SER A 173 -8.25 -6.62 11.35
C SER A 173 -9.27 -6.14 10.31
N GLY A 174 -9.88 -7.06 9.57
CA GLY A 174 -10.89 -6.76 8.57
C GLY A 174 -12.15 -6.10 9.13
N ILE A 175 -12.59 -6.44 10.35
CA ILE A 175 -13.75 -5.77 10.95
C ILE A 175 -13.35 -4.41 11.54
N LEU A 176 -12.31 -4.39 12.38
CA LEU A 176 -11.96 -3.22 13.18
C LEU A 176 -11.30 -2.12 12.35
N PHE A 177 -10.39 -2.49 11.45
CA PHE A 177 -9.54 -1.58 10.68
C PHE A 177 -9.86 -1.50 9.20
N ALA A 178 -10.78 -2.32 8.68
CA ALA A 178 -11.32 -2.15 7.34
C ALA A 178 -12.81 -1.78 7.36
N LEU A 179 -13.69 -2.65 7.82
CA LEU A 179 -15.14 -2.49 7.68
C LEU A 179 -15.69 -1.27 8.43
N ILE A 180 -15.43 -1.14 9.74
CA ILE A 180 -16.00 -0.06 10.55
C ILE A 180 -15.55 1.32 10.03
N PRO A 181 -14.24 1.58 9.83
CA PRO A 181 -13.80 2.90 9.40
C PRO A 181 -14.21 3.19 7.95
N THR A 182 -14.17 2.21 7.04
CA THR A 182 -14.59 2.41 5.64
C THR A 182 -16.09 2.71 5.52
N MET A 183 -16.96 2.02 6.26
CA MET A 183 -18.39 2.31 6.28
C MET A 183 -18.71 3.71 6.82
N TYR A 184 -17.83 4.27 7.65
CA TYR A 184 -17.96 5.61 8.20
C TYR A 184 -17.36 6.68 7.28
N LEU A 185 -16.14 6.48 6.77
CA LEU A 185 -15.40 7.46 5.96
C LEU A 185 -16.02 7.62 4.58
N VAL A 186 -16.32 6.52 3.87
CA VAL A 186 -16.73 6.58 2.45
C VAL A 186 -17.96 7.46 2.25
N PRO A 187 -19.09 7.27 2.98
CA PRO A 187 -20.25 8.13 2.79
C PRO A 187 -20.03 9.59 3.24
N ARG A 188 -19.09 9.81 4.18
CA ARG A 188 -18.83 11.13 4.77
C ARG A 188 -17.90 11.99 3.90
N LEU A 189 -16.98 11.34 3.18
CA LEU A 189 -16.03 11.97 2.26
C LEU A 189 -16.57 12.09 0.84
N TYR A 190 -17.55 11.26 0.47
CA TYR A 190 -18.22 11.33 -0.83
C TYR A 190 -18.77 12.74 -1.11
N GLY A 191 -18.37 13.30 -2.25
CA GLY A 191 -18.77 14.64 -2.69
C GLY A 191 -18.00 15.78 -2.04
N LYS A 192 -17.00 15.49 -1.19
CA LYS A 192 -16.13 16.50 -0.57
C LYS A 192 -14.72 16.44 -1.13
N ILE A 193 -14.16 15.25 -1.30
CA ILE A 193 -12.77 15.10 -1.73
C ILE A 193 -12.62 15.14 -3.25
N GLU A 194 -13.61 14.63 -4.00
CA GLU A 194 -13.57 14.60 -5.46
C GLU A 194 -13.56 16.02 -6.08
N PRO A 195 -14.39 16.97 -5.62
CA PRO A 195 -14.37 18.34 -6.13
C PRO A 195 -13.05 19.08 -5.85
N LEU A 196 -12.39 18.79 -4.73
CA LEU A 196 -11.10 19.39 -4.39
C LEU A 196 -9.99 19.00 -5.38
N LEU A 197 -10.11 17.82 -5.99
CA LEU A 197 -9.21 17.34 -7.03
C LEU A 197 -9.70 17.71 -8.44
N GLY A 198 -10.69 18.61 -8.55
CA GLY A 198 -11.28 19.04 -9.82
C GLY A 198 -12.06 17.94 -10.53
N MET A 199 -12.55 16.93 -9.80
CA MET A 199 -13.30 15.79 -10.35
C MET A 199 -14.77 15.85 -9.96
N LYS A 200 -15.61 15.19 -10.77
CA LYS A 200 -17.01 14.98 -10.39
C LYS A 200 -17.09 13.80 -9.43
N PRO A 201 -17.94 13.87 -8.37
CA PRO A 201 -18.17 12.75 -7.48
C PRO A 201 -18.63 11.50 -8.24
N ARG A 202 -18.28 10.33 -7.73
CA ARG A 202 -18.56 9.05 -8.38
C ARG A 202 -20.06 8.74 -8.40
N GLU A 203 -20.66 8.77 -9.58
CA GLU A 203 -22.08 8.41 -9.74
C GLU A 203 -22.26 6.92 -10.06
N ARG A 204 -23.41 6.35 -9.65
CA ARG A 204 -23.78 4.95 -9.86
C ARG A 204 -23.72 4.47 -11.32
N ASN A 205 -23.88 5.40 -12.27
CA ASN A 205 -23.84 5.11 -13.71
C ASN A 205 -22.48 5.40 -14.36
N MET A 206 -21.49 5.93 -13.62
CA MET A 206 -20.14 6.13 -14.13
C MET A 206 -19.45 4.78 -14.31
N LYS A 207 -19.34 4.35 -15.57
CA LYS A 207 -18.60 3.15 -15.94
C LYS A 207 -17.13 3.51 -16.17
N TYR A 208 -16.29 3.29 -15.17
CA TYR A 208 -14.82 3.37 -15.30
C TYR A 208 -14.25 2.17 -16.08
N ALA A 209 -14.91 1.00 -16.00
CA ALA A 209 -14.62 -0.22 -16.76
C ALA A 209 -15.93 -1.03 -16.98
N THR A 210 -15.88 -2.10 -17.78
CA THR A 210 -17.03 -2.95 -18.17
C THR A 210 -17.96 -3.22 -16.98
N GLY A 211 -19.26 -3.06 -17.19
CA GLY A 211 -20.28 -2.89 -16.13
C GLY A 211 -20.54 -4.07 -15.18
N ALA A 212 -19.69 -5.10 -15.17
CA ALA A 212 -19.70 -6.17 -14.17
C ALA A 212 -18.49 -6.02 -13.25
N TRP A 213 -18.70 -6.11 -11.94
CA TRP A 213 -17.63 -6.07 -10.94
C TRP A 213 -16.60 -7.18 -11.18
N LEU A 214 -17.05 -8.37 -11.57
CA LEU A 214 -16.23 -9.47 -12.08
C LEU A 214 -16.37 -9.54 -13.61
N SER A 215 -15.30 -9.21 -14.34
CA SER A 215 -15.28 -9.37 -15.80
C SER A 215 -14.37 -10.55 -16.15
N PRO A 216 -14.67 -11.34 -17.20
CA PRO A 216 -13.78 -12.45 -17.61
C PRO A 216 -12.34 -12.00 -17.84
N LYS A 217 -12.16 -10.77 -18.34
CA LYS A 217 -10.84 -10.15 -18.51
C LYS A 217 -10.12 -9.91 -17.19
N LEU A 218 -10.83 -9.46 -16.15
CA LEU A 218 -10.24 -9.30 -14.81
C LEU A 218 -9.88 -10.67 -14.23
N VAL A 219 -10.70 -11.70 -14.42
CA VAL A 219 -10.37 -13.03 -13.89
C VAL A 219 -9.10 -13.56 -14.56
N ILE A 220 -9.03 -13.54 -15.90
CA ILE A 220 -7.85 -14.01 -16.64
C ILE A 220 -6.61 -13.20 -16.25
N PHE A 221 -6.70 -11.86 -16.27
CA PHE A 221 -5.58 -11.01 -15.90
C PHE A 221 -5.19 -11.17 -14.43
N GLY A 222 -6.16 -11.27 -13.53
CA GLY A 222 -5.95 -11.49 -12.11
C GLY A 222 -5.24 -12.81 -11.84
N THR A 223 -5.66 -13.91 -12.48
CA THR A 223 -4.97 -15.20 -12.39
C THR A 223 -3.53 -15.11 -12.86
N ILE A 224 -3.26 -14.44 -13.99
CA ILE A 224 -1.88 -14.24 -14.47
C ILE A 224 -1.06 -13.44 -13.45
N MET A 225 -1.62 -12.36 -12.91
CA MET A 225 -0.94 -11.53 -11.91
C MET A 225 -0.63 -12.32 -10.62
N VAL A 226 -1.56 -13.13 -10.11
CA VAL A 226 -1.30 -13.99 -8.95
C VAL A 226 -0.23 -15.04 -9.24
N MET A 227 -0.18 -15.60 -10.44
CA MET A 227 0.90 -16.51 -10.84
C MET A 227 2.26 -15.79 -10.90
N VAL A 228 2.29 -14.52 -11.33
CA VAL A 228 3.50 -13.69 -11.31
C VAL A 228 3.93 -13.39 -9.88
N ALA A 229 2.99 -13.06 -8.99
CA ALA A 229 3.23 -12.80 -7.58
C ALA A 229 3.83 -14.03 -6.88
N LEU A 230 3.24 -15.21 -7.09
CA LEU A 230 3.75 -16.47 -6.58
C LEU A 230 5.13 -16.80 -7.17
N GLY A 231 5.34 -16.53 -8.46
CA GLY A 231 6.63 -16.71 -9.11
C GLY A 231 7.71 -15.77 -8.56
N SER A 232 7.38 -14.51 -8.26
CA SER A 232 8.34 -13.55 -7.71
C SER A 232 8.74 -13.90 -6.28
N GLU A 233 7.78 -14.34 -5.48
CA GLU A 233 8.02 -14.77 -4.11
C GLU A 233 8.94 -16.00 -4.06
N LEU A 234 8.60 -17.06 -4.82
CA LEU A 234 9.44 -18.25 -4.90
C LEU A 234 10.84 -17.94 -5.41
N LEU A 235 10.99 -17.00 -6.34
CA LEU A 235 12.29 -16.56 -6.83
C LEU A 235 13.10 -15.83 -5.76
N SER A 236 12.45 -14.95 -4.98
CA SER A 236 13.07 -14.17 -3.92
C SER A 236 13.75 -15.06 -2.88
N GLU A 237 13.04 -16.09 -2.44
CA GLU A 237 13.51 -17.01 -1.40
C GLU A 237 14.41 -18.14 -1.95
N SER A 238 14.33 -18.46 -3.26
CA SER A 238 15.19 -19.50 -3.88
C SER A 238 16.68 -19.13 -4.00
N GLY A 239 17.14 -18.06 -3.36
CA GLY A 239 18.54 -17.59 -3.38
C GLY A 239 18.96 -16.94 -4.71
N TRP A 240 18.03 -16.74 -5.65
CA TRP A 240 18.26 -15.97 -6.87
C TRP A 240 17.95 -14.50 -6.58
N ASN A 241 18.65 -13.93 -5.59
CA ASN A 241 18.48 -12.56 -5.16
C ASN A 241 19.07 -11.61 -6.21
N PHE A 242 18.27 -11.21 -7.21
CA PHE A 242 18.61 -10.12 -8.14
C PHE A 242 18.57 -8.73 -7.46
N GLY A 243 18.31 -8.68 -6.16
CA GLY A 243 17.98 -7.47 -5.39
C GLY A 243 18.95 -7.09 -4.28
N ASP A 244 19.97 -7.89 -3.96
CA ASP A 244 21.10 -7.39 -3.16
C ASP A 244 21.91 -6.45 -4.04
N PHE A 245 21.52 -5.17 -4.04
CA PHE A 245 22.35 -4.07 -4.51
C PHE A 245 23.50 -3.82 -3.52
N GLU A 246 24.22 -4.87 -3.15
CA GLU A 246 25.53 -4.77 -2.56
C GLU A 246 26.50 -4.49 -3.71
N PHE A 247 26.82 -3.21 -3.88
CA PHE A 247 27.94 -2.87 -4.74
C PHE A 247 29.19 -3.52 -4.15
N ALA A 248 29.83 -4.45 -4.87
CA ALA A 248 31.07 -5.10 -4.43
C ALA A 248 32.23 -4.11 -4.13
N TRP A 249 32.10 -2.83 -4.53
CA TRP A 249 33.02 -1.76 -4.15
C TRP A 249 32.70 -1.13 -2.78
N ALA A 250 31.46 -1.22 -2.31
CA ALA A 250 31.01 -0.66 -1.04
C ALA A 250 31.63 -1.40 0.14
N GLU A 251 31.66 -2.74 0.12
CA GLU A 251 32.24 -3.58 1.18
C GLU A 251 33.74 -3.33 1.40
N SER A 252 34.48 -3.00 0.33
CA SER A 252 35.91 -2.66 0.41
C SER A 252 36.20 -1.20 0.81
N ASN A 253 35.18 -0.33 0.84
CA ASN A 253 35.33 1.11 1.08
C ASN A 253 34.28 1.68 2.05
N GLU A 254 33.65 0.85 2.89
CA GLU A 254 32.58 1.26 3.81
C GLU A 254 33.00 2.43 4.69
N GLU A 255 34.22 2.34 5.23
CA GLU A 255 34.78 3.39 6.07
C GLU A 255 34.93 4.72 5.30
N SER A 256 35.41 4.67 4.05
CA SER A 256 35.54 5.84 3.18
C SER A 256 34.18 6.46 2.82
N LEU A 257 33.15 5.64 2.60
CA LEU A 257 31.79 6.08 2.32
C LEU A 257 31.12 6.73 3.54
N ILE A 258 31.36 6.21 4.74
CA ILE A 258 30.89 6.81 6.00
C ILE A 258 31.54 8.19 6.20
N TRP A 259 32.86 8.31 6.02
CA TRP A 259 33.54 9.61 6.12
C TRP A 259 33.08 10.61 5.05
N LEU A 260 32.83 10.16 3.83
CA LEU A 260 32.33 11.00 2.75
C LEU A 260 30.90 11.51 3.05
N SER A 261 30.01 10.63 3.52
CA SER A 261 28.63 11.01 3.87
C SER A 261 28.59 11.98 5.07
N MET A 262 29.42 11.77 6.09
CA MET A 262 29.60 12.71 7.20
C MET A 262 30.11 14.07 6.73
N LEU A 263 31.06 14.11 5.80
CA LEU A 263 31.61 15.35 5.25
C LEU A 263 30.56 16.12 4.45
N VAL A 264 29.78 15.43 3.62
CA VAL A 264 28.66 16.04 2.88
C VAL A 264 27.60 16.59 3.83
N ALA A 265 27.20 15.82 4.85
CA ALA A 265 26.24 16.26 5.87
C ALA A 265 26.74 17.50 6.64
N ALA A 266 28.02 17.54 7.00
CA ALA A 266 28.63 18.69 7.68
C ALA A 266 28.63 19.95 6.80
N ILE A 267 28.91 19.83 5.50
CA ILE A 267 28.86 20.95 4.55
C ILE A 267 27.43 21.48 4.42
N VAL A 268 26.45 20.59 4.29
CA VAL A 268 25.03 20.98 4.20
C VAL A 268 24.57 21.68 5.47
N ALA A 269 24.94 21.15 6.65
CA ALA A 269 24.61 21.77 7.93
C ALA A 269 25.28 23.15 8.08
N ALA A 270 26.57 23.27 7.76
CA ALA A 270 27.29 24.54 7.84
C ALA A 270 26.71 25.59 6.89
N THR A 271 26.40 25.22 5.65
CA THR A 271 25.77 26.14 4.68
C THR A 271 24.38 26.58 5.12
N ALA A 272 23.57 25.66 5.67
CA ALA A 272 22.27 26.00 6.24
C ALA A 272 22.40 26.98 7.42
N ILE A 273 23.30 26.71 8.37
CA ILE A 273 23.55 27.59 9.54
C ILE A 273 24.04 28.97 9.09
N ILE A 274 25.01 29.03 8.18
CA ILE A 274 25.51 30.30 7.64
C ILE A 274 24.39 31.07 6.94
N SER A 275 23.53 30.39 6.18
CA SER A 275 22.40 31.03 5.50
C SER A 275 21.39 31.60 6.50
N LEU A 276 21.13 30.91 7.61
CA LEU A 276 20.23 31.36 8.67
C LEU A 276 20.81 32.56 9.43
N ILE A 277 22.10 32.55 9.75
CA ILE A 277 22.79 33.67 10.41
C ILE A 277 22.82 34.89 9.47
N ARG A 278 23.10 34.70 8.17
CA ARG A 278 23.06 35.80 7.20
C ARG A 278 21.66 36.38 7.02
N ARG A 279 20.62 35.54 7.03
CA ARG A 279 19.22 35.99 6.98
C ARG A 279 18.80 36.75 8.23
N SER A 280 19.23 36.32 9.42
CA SER A 280 18.91 37.00 10.68
C SER A 280 19.66 38.32 10.83
N ALA A 281 20.92 38.40 10.38
CA ALA A 281 21.69 39.63 10.32
C ALA A 281 21.07 40.66 9.35
N ARG A 282 20.61 40.22 8.18
CA ARG A 282 19.96 41.09 7.18
C ARG A 282 18.63 41.66 7.69
N LYS A 283 17.80 40.83 8.35
CA LYS A 283 16.56 41.29 9.00
C LYS A 283 16.81 42.31 10.13
N ARG A 284 17.92 42.19 10.87
CA ARG A 284 18.29 43.17 11.91
C ARG A 284 18.76 44.51 11.32
N GLN A 285 19.46 44.49 10.18
CA GLN A 285 19.84 45.72 9.46
C GLN A 285 18.64 46.42 8.82
N GLU A 286 17.70 45.67 8.25
CA GLU A 286 16.45 46.22 7.69
C GLU A 286 15.56 46.82 8.79
N ALA A 287 15.51 46.22 9.99
CA ALA A 287 14.78 46.77 11.12
C ALA A 287 15.43 48.04 11.72
N GLY A 288 16.76 48.16 11.70
CA GLY A 288 17.48 49.33 12.22
C GLY A 288 17.51 50.55 11.30
N GLN A 289 17.14 50.41 10.02
CA GLN A 289 17.01 51.53 9.07
C GLN A 289 15.62 52.17 9.05
N VAL A 290 14.62 51.58 9.70
CA VAL A 290 13.25 52.14 9.79
C VAL A 290 13.11 53.10 10.98
N ASP A 291 14.04 53.04 11.95
CA ASP A 291 14.05 53.87 13.16
C ASP A 291 15.06 55.04 13.14
N ALA A 292 15.63 55.37 11.97
CA ALA A 292 16.52 56.53 11.76
C ALA A 292 15.98 57.43 10.65
#